data_AF-A0A512IGI2-F1
#
_entry.id   AF-A0A512IGI2-F1
#
_cell.length_a   1.000
_cell.length_b   1.000
_cell.length_c   1.000
_cell.angle_alpha   90.00
_cell.angle_beta   90.00
_cell.angle_gamma   90.00
#
_symmetry.space_group_name_H-M   'P 1'
#
loop_
_entity.id
_entity.type
_entity.pdbx_description
1 polymer ?
#
loop_
_entity_poly.entity_id
_entity_poly.type
_entity_poly.pdbx_seq_one_letter_code
_entity_poly.pdbx_strand_id
1 'polypeptide(L)'
;MTTSPTLPDRRPRPGLPLGSQLVRRKPLHQMARESESASTGLIRSFGLLQLTMISVGATLGTGIFVVLGDSVPLAGPAVWISFVIAGVAAMLSAL
;
A
#
# COMPACT_ATOMS: atom_id res chain seq x y z
N MET A 1 -9.00 43.58 34.32
CA MET A 1 -8.28 43.44 33.02
C MET A 1 -8.30 41.97 32.64
N THR A 2 -9.13 41.66 31.65
CA THR A 2 -9.55 40.31 31.25
C THR A 2 -8.69 39.85 30.07
N THR A 3 -7.97 38.73 30.19
CA THR A 3 -7.31 38.07 29.05
C THR A 3 -8.05 36.79 28.75
N SER A 4 -9.14 36.93 28.01
CA SER A 4 -9.84 35.81 27.39
C SER A 4 -8.92 35.16 26.34
N PRO A 5 -8.67 33.83 26.39
CA PRO A 5 -7.91 33.13 25.36
C PRO A 5 -8.75 33.07 24.08
N THR A 6 -8.29 33.76 23.04
CA THR A 6 -8.85 33.70 21.69
C THR A 6 -8.70 32.29 21.13
N LEU A 7 -9.76 31.48 21.24
CA LEU A 7 -9.82 30.19 20.55
C LEU A 7 -9.80 30.44 19.02
N PRO A 8 -9.00 29.69 18.26
CA PRO A 8 -9.05 29.73 16.81
C PRO A 8 -10.43 29.26 16.32
N ASP A 9 -11.10 30.12 15.56
CA ASP A 9 -12.38 29.89 14.86
C ASP A 9 -12.27 28.65 13.93
N ARG A 10 -12.61 27.47 14.46
CA ARG A 10 -12.75 26.24 13.68
C ARG A 10 -14.09 26.27 12.95
N ARG A 11 -14.14 26.98 11.82
CA ARG A 11 -15.29 26.91 10.92
C ARG A 11 -15.54 25.45 10.50
N PRO A 12 -16.79 24.95 10.58
CA PRO A 12 -17.16 23.66 10.02
C PRO A 12 -16.84 23.65 8.53
N ARG A 13 -15.90 22.80 8.11
CA ARG A 13 -15.66 22.56 6.68
C ARG A 13 -16.92 21.89 6.13
N PRO A 14 -17.65 22.48 5.16
CA PRO A 14 -18.78 21.82 4.54
C PRO A 14 -18.32 20.45 4.01
N GLY A 15 -18.93 19.38 4.51
CA GLY A 15 -18.60 18.02 4.12
C GLY A 15 -18.88 17.86 2.63
N LEU A 16 -17.83 17.73 1.84
CA LEU A 16 -17.98 17.41 0.42
C LEU A 16 -18.78 16.11 0.27
N PRO A 17 -19.71 16.04 -0.70
CA PRO A 17 -20.51 14.84 -0.93
C PRO A 17 -19.59 13.64 -1.18
N LEU A 18 -19.90 12.49 -0.56
CA LEU A 18 -19.08 11.26 -0.59
C LEU A 18 -18.68 10.87 -2.02
N GLY A 19 -19.56 11.08 -3.01
CA GLY A 19 -19.27 10.83 -4.42
C GLY A 19 -18.14 11.70 -5.00
N SER A 20 -18.05 12.97 -4.59
CA SER A 20 -16.95 13.87 -4.99
C SER A 20 -15.64 13.56 -4.28
N GLN A 21 -15.69 12.87 -3.13
CA GLN A 21 -14.49 12.40 -2.43
C GLN A 21 -13.94 11.12 -3.04
N LEU A 22 -14.80 10.22 -3.53
CA LEU A 22 -14.40 8.97 -4.19
C LEU A 22 -13.69 9.21 -5.54
N VAL A 23 -14.06 10.25 -6.28
CA VAL A 23 -13.43 10.60 -7.57
C VAL A 23 -12.24 11.57 -7.38
N ARG A 24 -11.94 11.97 -6.14
CA ARG A 24 -10.85 12.90 -5.83
C ARG A 24 -9.50 12.19 -5.97
N ARG A 25 -8.94 12.21 -7.19
CA ARG A 25 -7.54 11.83 -7.39
C ARG A 25 -6.65 12.85 -6.69
N LYS A 26 -5.75 12.37 -5.83
CA LYS A 26 -4.72 13.21 -5.23
C LYS A 26 -3.77 13.63 -6.35
N PRO A 27 -3.66 14.93 -6.64
CA PRO A 27 -2.91 15.37 -7.81
C PRO A 27 -1.42 15.10 -7.59
N LEU A 28 -0.73 14.67 -8.65
CA LEU A 28 0.66 14.20 -8.59
C LEU A 28 1.63 15.25 -7.99
N HIS A 29 1.36 16.54 -8.20
CA HIS A 29 2.15 17.62 -7.61
C HIS A 29 2.04 17.69 -6.08
N GLN A 30 0.90 17.30 -5.49
CA GLN A 30 0.76 17.18 -4.04
C GLN A 30 1.49 15.95 -3.51
N MET A 31 1.46 14.83 -4.24
CA MET A 31 2.23 13.64 -3.88
C MET A 31 3.75 13.91 -3.91
N ALA A 32 4.24 14.63 -4.93
CA ALA A 32 5.65 15.00 -5.04
C ALA A 32 6.11 15.89 -3.88
N ARG A 33 5.35 16.95 -3.55
CA ARG A 33 5.67 17.84 -2.41
C ARG A 33 5.62 17.14 -1.05
N GLU A 34 4.67 16.24 -0.85
CA GLU A 34 4.55 15.45 0.38
C GLU A 34 5.69 14.43 0.50
N SER A 35 6.11 13.82 -0.63
CA SER A 35 7.27 12.92 -0.68
C SER A 35 8.59 13.66 -0.41
N GLU A 36 8.74 14.89 -0.90
CA GLU A 36 9.88 15.77 -0.60
C GLU A 36 9.91 16.19 0.88
N SER A 37 8.75 16.55 1.44
CA SER A 37 8.60 16.91 2.86
C SER A 37 8.87 15.71 3.79
N ALA A 38 8.51 14.50 3.37
CA ALA A 38 8.83 13.26 4.09
C ALA A 38 10.31 12.85 3.95
N SER A 39 10.99 13.29 2.88
CA SER A 39 12.40 12.96 2.62
C SER A 39 13.40 13.75 3.46
N THR A 40 12.96 14.77 4.21
CA THR A 40 13.82 15.59 5.08
C THR A 40 14.38 14.81 6.29
N GLY A 41 13.94 13.57 6.53
CA GLY A 41 14.42 12.75 7.66
C GLY A 41 14.86 11.32 7.35
N LEU A 42 14.54 10.74 6.19
CA LEU A 42 14.93 9.36 5.84
C LEU A 42 16.00 9.35 4.74
N ILE A 43 17.14 8.72 5.03
CA ILE A 43 18.20 8.49 4.06
C ILE A 43 17.72 7.43 3.06
N ARG A 44 17.69 7.75 1.76
CA ARG A 44 17.42 6.78 0.70
C ARG A 44 18.63 5.86 0.51
N SER A 45 18.75 4.86 1.37
CA SER A 45 19.79 3.81 1.28
C SER A 45 19.27 2.49 0.70
N PHE A 46 17.95 2.37 0.48
CA PHE A 46 17.33 1.16 -0.05
C PHE A 46 17.71 0.92 -1.51
N GLY A 47 18.69 0.05 -1.72
CA GLY A 47 19.10 -0.41 -3.05
C GLY A 47 18.15 -1.44 -3.66
N LEU A 48 18.38 -1.78 -4.93
CA LEU A 48 17.57 -2.75 -5.68
C LEU A 48 17.41 -4.08 -4.94
N LEU A 49 18.51 -4.63 -4.41
CA LEU A 49 18.46 -5.91 -3.69
C LEU A 49 17.65 -5.85 -2.40
N GLN A 50 17.73 -4.73 -1.67
CA GLN A 50 16.96 -4.58 -0.43
C GLN A 50 15.47 -4.46 -0.74
N LEU A 51 15.11 -3.71 -1.79
CA LEU A 51 13.72 -3.57 -2.22
C LEU A 51 13.15 -4.90 -2.74
N THR A 52 13.92 -5.66 -3.53
CA THR A 52 13.48 -6.98 -4.00
C THR A 52 13.36 -7.96 -2.83
N MET A 53 14.30 -7.97 -1.89
CA MET A 53 14.22 -8.84 -0.71
C MET A 53 13.01 -8.51 0.17
N ILE A 54 12.68 -7.22 0.33
CA ILE A 54 11.44 -6.81 1.00
C ILE A 54 10.22 -7.36 0.26
N SER A 55 10.16 -7.22 -1.07
CA SER A 55 9.02 -7.71 -1.85
C SER A 55 8.84 -9.23 -1.76
N VAL A 56 9.95 -9.97 -1.79
CA VAL A 56 9.95 -11.43 -1.65
C VAL A 56 9.49 -11.83 -0.25
N GLY A 57 10.01 -11.18 0.81
CA GLY A 57 9.57 -11.43 2.19
C GLY A 57 8.10 -11.09 2.44
N ALA A 58 7.60 -10.00 1.86
CA ALA A 58 6.20 -9.61 1.96
C ALA A 58 5.25 -10.60 1.27
N THR A 59 5.69 -11.21 0.16
CA THR A 59 4.89 -12.18 -0.60
C THR A 59 4.97 -13.59 -0.01
N LEU A 60 6.15 -14.02 0.42
CA LEU A 60 6.41 -15.36 0.98
C LEU A 60 6.08 -15.51 2.46
N GLY A 61 5.49 -14.49 3.11
CA GLY A 61 5.16 -14.52 4.54
C GLY A 61 4.13 -15.60 4.92
N THR A 62 3.22 -15.29 5.83
CA THR A 62 2.21 -16.27 6.28
C THR A 62 1.29 -16.76 5.15
N GLY A 63 1.13 -15.97 4.08
CA GLY A 63 0.21 -16.27 2.97
C GLY A 63 0.49 -17.59 2.26
N ILE A 64 1.73 -17.85 1.86
CA ILE A 64 2.06 -19.06 1.09
C ILE A 64 1.87 -20.34 1.91
N PHE A 65 2.23 -20.31 3.20
CA PHE A 65 2.09 -21.45 4.10
C PHE A 65 0.63 -21.79 4.39
N VAL A 66 -0.24 -20.79 4.55
CA VAL A 66 -1.68 -21.00 4.75
C VAL A 66 -2.32 -21.54 3.47
N VAL A 67 -1.99 -20.97 2.30
CA VAL A 67 -2.53 -21.41 1.02
C VAL A 67 -2.10 -22.85 0.70
N LEU A 68 -0.83 -23.20 0.90
CA LEU A 68 -0.35 -24.58 0.72
C LEU A 68 -1.02 -25.55 1.71
N GLY A 69 -1.19 -25.15 2.97
CA GLY A 69 -1.82 -25.99 4.00
C GLY A 69 -3.23 -26.46 3.63
N ASP A 70 -4.03 -25.57 3.02
CA ASP A 70 -5.39 -25.89 2.57
C ASP A 70 -5.43 -26.52 1.17
N SER A 71 -4.51 -26.11 0.28
CA SER A 71 -4.52 -26.54 -1.13
C SER A 71 -3.87 -27.90 -1.38
N VAL A 72 -2.86 -28.30 -0.60
CA VAL A 72 -2.18 -29.60 -0.73
C VAL A 72 -3.13 -30.79 -0.56
N PRO A 73 -4.02 -30.83 0.45
CA PRO A 73 -4.97 -31.95 0.58
C PRO A 73 -6.04 -31.98 -0.53
N LEU A 74 -6.39 -30.83 -1.12
CA LEU A 74 -7.37 -30.75 -2.21
C LEU A 74 -6.79 -31.04 -3.60
N ALA A 75 -5.62 -30.48 -3.92
CA ALA A 75 -4.99 -30.57 -5.24
C ALA A 75 -3.96 -31.71 -5.36
N GLY A 76 -3.50 -32.26 -4.23
CA GLY A 76 -2.48 -33.29 -4.20
C GLY A 76 -1.15 -32.83 -4.85
N PRO A 77 -0.37 -33.76 -5.46
CA PRO A 77 0.91 -33.45 -6.10
C PRO A 77 0.83 -32.44 -7.25
N ALA A 78 -0.37 -32.11 -7.74
CA ALA A 78 -0.59 -31.21 -8.87
C ALA A 78 -0.67 -29.72 -8.49
N VAL A 79 -0.59 -29.37 -7.20
CA VAL A 79 -0.74 -27.98 -6.70
C VAL A 79 0.20 -26.97 -7.37
N TRP A 80 1.40 -27.40 -7.78
CA TRP A 80 2.37 -26.54 -8.45
C TRP A 80 1.87 -26.03 -9.81
N ILE A 81 1.01 -26.77 -10.51
CA ILE A 81 0.44 -26.36 -11.80
C ILE A 81 -0.45 -25.12 -11.62
N SER A 82 -1.31 -25.13 -10.59
CA SER A 82 -2.12 -23.97 -10.21
C SER A 82 -1.25 -22.77 -9.84
N PHE A 83 -0.12 -23.02 -9.17
CA PHE A 83 0.83 -21.98 -8.80
C PHE A 83 1.52 -21.34 -10.02
N VAL A 84 1.84 -22.12 -11.05
CA VAL A 84 2.39 -21.60 -12.31
C VAL A 84 1.37 -20.69 -13.02
N ILE A 85 0.10 -21.11 -13.12
CA ILE A 85 -0.95 -20.29 -13.74
C ILE A 85 -1.17 -18.98 -12.96
N ALA A 86 -1.23 -19.06 -11.63
CA ALA A 86 -1.33 -17.88 -10.77
C ALA A 86 -0.11 -16.95 -10.92
N GLY A 87 1.09 -17.51 -11.06
CA GLY A 87 2.32 -16.77 -11.32
C GLY A 87 2.29 -16.00 -12.64
N VAL A 88 1.78 -16.61 -13.71
CA VAL A 88 1.61 -15.93 -15.01
C VAL A 88 0.60 -14.78 -14.91
N ALA A 89 -0.54 -15.00 -14.23
CA ALA A 89 -1.53 -13.95 -14.02
C ALA A 89 -0.97 -12.78 -13.19
N ALA A 90 -0.19 -13.07 -12.14
CA ALA A 90 0.50 -12.06 -11.35
C ALA A 90 1.55 -11.29 -12.17
N MET A 91 2.31 -11.98 -13.02
CA MET A 91 3.29 -11.36 -13.92
C MET A 91 2.62 -10.37 -14.89
N LEU A 92 1.47 -10.73 -15.46
CA LEU A 92 0.68 -9.83 -16.32
C LEU A 92 0.12 -8.61 -15.57
N SER A 93 -0.15 -8.74 -14.26
CA SER A 93 -0.61 -7.62 -13.44
C SER A 93 0.53 -6.67 -13.03
N ALA A 94 1.77 -7.17 -12.98
CA ALA A 94 2.95 -6.41 -12.59
C ALA A 94 3.65 -5.73 -13.78
N LEU A 95 3.49 -6.29 -14.99
CA LEU A 95 3.96 -5.74 -16.26
C LEU A 95 3.10 -4.55 -16.70
#